data_AF-A0A182SAA8-F1
#
_entry.id   AF-A0A182SAA8-F1
#
_cell.length_a   1.000
_cell.length_b   1.000
_cell.length_c   1.000
_cell.angle_alpha   90.00
_cell.angle_beta   90.00
_cell.angle_gamma   90.00
#
_symmetry.space_group_name_H-M   'P 1'
#
loop_
_entity.id
_entity.type
_entity.pdbx_description
1 polymer ?
#
loop_
_entity_poly.entity_id
_entity_poly.type
_entity_poly.pdbx_seq_one_letter_code
_entity_poly.pdbx_strand_id
1 'polypeptide(L)'
;MDPLNDVRQQIPKLWNRNQKEIVQRIRDEWGFSEDFTEQELHTICGIIEVNAFEVGQDPIKARALFPKACLLMHDCTPNTGHTDDLQTHQLTVRVLRDVKAGESLTLTYAHILQGTLKRRQHLKEEKFFDCNCRRCSDVTELGTHCSALRCTKCRRGLVLPSNPLNQESEWRCQQCPSSVSCESVILLLEKLSQQLECIGGNDVAELEAFLHTQSTVLHDNHYLLLTVKHSLCELYGKIDGYLIPELSQQQLKRKETLCRDLLEVVDQLEPGLSRLRGTIMYEMHVPLLIEAGQLFQGGVIQRTELRRRLKEVQRLLRESERILSLEPEGSPEYGIAEAARDALKNMGTV
;
A
#
# COMPACT_ATOMS: atom_id res chain seq x y z
N MET A 1 15.25 22.85 3.39
CA MET A 1 14.13 22.02 3.87
C MET A 1 13.21 22.95 4.62
N ASP A 2 11.92 23.00 4.25
CA ASP A 2 10.97 23.90 4.90
C ASP A 2 10.52 23.28 6.25
N PRO A 3 10.71 23.97 7.40
CA PRO A 3 10.26 23.50 8.71
C PRO A 3 8.76 23.70 8.96
N LEU A 4 8.07 24.51 8.15
CA LEU A 4 6.65 24.86 8.27
C LEU A 4 6.25 25.38 9.66
N ASN A 5 7.12 26.16 10.31
CA ASN A 5 6.90 26.67 11.66
C ASN A 5 5.60 27.48 11.79
N ASP A 6 5.33 28.38 10.84
CA ASP A 6 4.12 29.23 10.87
C ASP A 6 2.83 28.40 10.86
N VAL A 7 2.83 27.28 10.13
CA VAL A 7 1.70 26.35 10.09
C VAL A 7 1.64 25.52 11.38
N ARG A 8 2.79 24.99 11.83
CA ARG A 8 2.87 24.14 13.03
C ARG A 8 2.51 24.89 14.32
N GLN A 9 2.84 26.17 14.43
CA GLN A 9 2.45 27.04 15.55
C GLN A 9 0.92 27.19 15.67
N GLN A 10 0.19 27.09 14.56
CA GLN A 10 -1.27 27.14 14.53
C GLN A 10 -1.92 25.81 14.93
N ILE A 11 -1.13 24.79 15.28
CA ILE A 11 -1.60 23.47 15.73
C ILE A 11 -1.15 23.26 17.19
N PRO A 12 -1.91 23.78 18.18
CA PRO A 12 -1.47 23.81 19.59
C PRO A 12 -1.10 22.43 20.13
N LYS A 13 -1.82 21.37 19.73
CA LYS A 13 -1.54 20.01 20.18
C LYS A 13 -0.14 19.53 19.75
N LEU A 14 0.25 19.81 18.50
CA LEU A 14 1.58 19.46 17.98
C LEU A 14 2.66 20.33 18.61
N TRP A 15 2.47 21.65 18.59
CA TRP A 15 3.46 22.61 19.08
C TRP A 15 3.74 22.42 20.57
N ASN A 16 2.70 22.28 21.40
CA ASN A 16 2.86 22.09 22.84
C ASN A 16 3.48 20.74 23.19
N ARG A 17 3.18 19.68 22.41
CA ARG A 17 3.85 18.38 22.56
C ARG A 17 5.34 18.54 22.32
N ASN A 18 5.74 19.18 21.22
CA ASN A 18 7.15 19.37 20.90
C ASN A 18 7.84 20.27 21.91
N GLN A 19 7.15 21.31 22.39
CA GLN A 19 7.65 22.20 23.45
C GLN A 19 8.01 21.40 24.70
N LYS A 20 7.09 20.55 25.17
CA LYS A 20 7.27 19.81 26.42
C LYS A 20 8.25 18.63 26.26
N GLU A 21 8.03 17.79 25.26
CA GLU A 21 8.70 16.49 25.17
C GLU A 21 10.10 16.58 24.53
N ILE A 22 10.38 17.65 23.79
CA ILE A 22 11.65 17.82 23.06
C ILE A 22 12.37 19.09 23.51
N VAL A 23 11.72 20.25 23.39
CA VAL A 23 12.39 21.54 23.55
C VAL A 23 12.82 21.77 25.01
N GLN A 24 11.90 21.65 25.96
CA GLN A 24 12.19 21.76 27.40
C GLN A 24 13.14 20.65 27.86
N ARG A 25 13.01 19.44 27.31
CA ARG A 25 13.91 18.34 27.65
C ARG A 25 15.36 18.62 27.26
N ILE A 26 15.59 19.09 26.03
CA ILE A 26 16.94 19.42 25.56
C ILE A 26 17.49 20.65 26.29
N ARG A 27 16.70 21.71 26.44
CA ARG A 27 17.18 22.97 27.02
C ARG A 27 17.32 22.89 28.53
N ASP A 28 16.29 22.42 29.23
CA ASP A 28 16.16 22.53 30.67
C ASP A 28 16.69 21.27 31.38
N GLU A 29 16.33 20.07 30.90
CA GLU A 29 16.75 18.83 31.56
C GLU A 29 18.19 18.43 31.17
N TRP A 30 18.58 18.62 29.91
CA TRP A 30 19.91 18.25 29.43
C TRP A 30 20.92 19.40 29.49
N GLY A 31 20.47 20.62 29.83
CA GLY A 31 21.33 21.77 30.10
C GLY A 31 21.82 22.53 28.86
N PHE A 32 21.17 22.40 27.70
CA PHE A 32 21.53 23.10 26.46
C PHE A 32 20.76 24.42 26.25
N SER A 33 20.31 25.07 27.33
CA SER A 33 19.48 26.29 27.24
C SER A 33 20.21 27.50 26.68
N GLU A 34 21.54 27.56 26.83
CA GLU A 34 22.43 28.58 26.27
C GLU A 34 22.87 28.28 24.83
N ASP A 35 22.88 26.99 24.43
CA ASP A 35 23.33 26.55 23.11
C ASP A 35 22.23 26.62 22.04
N PHE A 36 20.98 26.37 22.42
CA PHE A 36 19.86 26.33 21.49
C PHE A 36 18.67 27.14 22.00
N THR A 37 18.08 27.92 21.11
CA THR A 37 16.81 28.60 21.37
C THR A 37 15.63 27.63 21.21
N GLU A 38 14.50 27.95 21.84
CA GLU A 38 13.23 27.24 21.64
C GLU A 38 12.84 27.18 20.15
N GLN A 39 12.98 28.30 19.44
CA GLN A 39 12.60 28.40 18.04
C GLN A 39 13.47 27.53 17.12
N GLU A 40 14.78 27.44 17.41
CA GLU A 40 15.69 26.55 16.66
C GLU A 40 15.31 25.08 16.84
N LEU A 41 15.02 24.66 18.06
CA LEU A 41 14.62 23.27 18.33
C LEU A 41 13.27 22.94 17.69
N HIS A 42 12.30 23.85 17.72
CA HIS A 42 11.05 23.69 16.97
C HIS A 42 11.30 23.60 15.46
N THR A 43 12.22 24.41 14.92
CA THR A 43 12.61 24.37 13.51
C THR A 43 13.18 23.01 13.13
N ILE A 44 14.09 22.46 13.95
CA ILE A 44 14.68 21.14 13.74
C ILE A 44 13.59 20.06 13.76
N CYS A 45 12.66 20.12 14.72
CA CYS A 45 11.54 19.18 14.78
C CYS A 45 10.73 19.22 13.47
N GLY A 46 10.44 20.40 12.95
CA GLY A 46 9.67 20.55 11.71
C GLY A 46 10.39 19.99 10.49
N ILE A 47 11.71 20.23 10.38
CA ILE A 47 12.53 19.64 9.32
C ILE A 47 12.44 18.12 9.36
N ILE A 48 12.61 17.50 10.53
CA ILE A 48 12.58 16.04 10.69
C ILE A 48 11.17 15.49 10.42
N GLU A 49 10.12 16.09 10.96
CA GLU A 49 8.73 15.63 10.80
C GLU A 49 8.31 15.62 9.31
N VAL A 50 8.67 16.66 8.57
CA VAL A 50 8.20 16.84 7.19
C VAL A 50 9.10 16.14 6.17
N ASN A 51 10.42 16.12 6.39
CA ASN A 51 11.39 15.78 5.34
C ASN A 51 12.13 14.45 5.57
N ALA A 52 12.00 13.82 6.75
CA ALA A 52 12.70 12.57 7.02
C ALA A 52 12.02 11.36 6.35
N PHE A 53 12.86 10.40 5.99
CA PHE A 53 12.48 9.09 5.47
C PHE A 53 12.65 8.07 6.59
N GLU A 54 11.75 7.09 6.64
CA GLU A 54 11.96 5.89 7.44
C GLU A 54 13.02 5.03 6.77
N VAL A 55 14.03 4.59 7.52
CA VAL A 55 15.10 3.70 7.08
C VAL A 55 15.32 2.59 8.10
N GLY A 56 15.92 1.49 7.67
CA GLY A 56 16.09 0.29 8.46
C GLY A 56 14.94 -0.71 8.28
N GLN A 57 15.13 -1.88 8.87
CA GLN A 57 14.19 -3.00 8.83
C GLN A 57 13.75 -3.35 10.24
N ASP A 58 12.59 -4.01 10.37
CA ASP A 58 12.13 -4.46 11.68
C ASP A 58 13.19 -5.35 12.38
N PRO A 59 13.40 -5.18 13.70
CA PRO A 59 12.62 -4.33 14.61
C PRO A 59 13.15 -2.90 14.77
N ILE A 60 14.24 -2.53 14.08
CA ILE A 60 14.92 -1.24 14.29
C ILE A 60 14.71 -0.33 13.08
N LYS A 61 13.83 0.66 13.27
CA LYS A 61 13.57 1.72 12.31
C LYS A 61 14.13 3.05 12.80
N ALA A 62 14.65 3.85 11.89
CA ALA A 62 15.16 5.20 12.15
C ALA A 62 14.55 6.21 11.18
N ARG A 63 14.70 7.49 11.51
CA ARG A 63 14.36 8.60 10.62
C ARG A 63 15.65 9.25 10.11
N ALA A 64 15.81 9.32 8.80
CA ALA A 64 16.99 9.88 8.15
C ALA A 64 16.62 11.01 7.19
N LEU A 65 17.49 12.03 7.12
CA LEU A 65 17.34 13.15 6.20
C LEU A 65 18.22 12.94 4.98
N PHE A 66 17.59 12.98 3.80
CA PHE A 66 18.28 12.86 2.52
C PHE A 66 18.06 14.13 1.70
N PRO A 67 19.00 15.11 1.72
CA PRO A 67 18.78 16.44 1.15
C PRO A 67 18.38 16.49 -0.32
N LYS A 68 18.74 15.47 -1.10
CA LYS A 68 18.32 15.35 -2.51
C LYS A 68 16.94 14.71 -2.65
N ALA A 69 16.66 13.66 -1.87
CA ALA A 69 15.41 12.91 -1.99
C ALA A 69 14.21 13.66 -1.37
N CYS A 70 14.44 14.48 -0.33
CA CYS A 70 13.37 15.30 0.26
C CYS A 70 12.81 16.39 -0.68
N LEU A 71 13.44 16.62 -1.84
CA LEU A 71 12.94 17.53 -2.87
C LEU A 71 11.86 16.89 -3.75
N LEU A 72 11.73 15.57 -3.74
CA LEU A 72 10.74 14.85 -4.54
C LEU A 72 9.35 15.13 -3.99
N MET A 73 8.46 15.62 -4.85
CA MET A 73 7.09 15.96 -4.49
C MET A 73 6.22 14.72 -4.36
N HIS A 74 5.08 14.90 -3.69
CA HIS A 74 4.07 13.86 -3.58
C HIS A 74 3.26 13.67 -4.87
N ASP A 75 3.02 12.43 -5.25
CA ASP A 75 1.86 12.03 -6.07
C ASP A 75 1.28 10.72 -5.51
N CYS A 76 -0.06 10.55 -5.55
CA CYS A 76 -0.71 9.31 -5.12
C CYS A 76 -0.56 8.14 -6.12
N THR A 77 0.03 8.44 -7.29
CA THR A 77 0.45 7.53 -8.36
C THR A 77 1.90 7.87 -8.76
N PRO A 78 2.86 7.63 -7.85
CA PRO A 78 4.24 8.08 -8.04
C PRO A 78 4.91 7.39 -9.23
N ASN A 79 5.91 8.06 -9.81
CA ASN A 79 6.77 7.44 -10.83
C ASN A 79 8.12 6.97 -10.28
N THR A 80 8.41 7.22 -9.00
CA THR A 80 9.58 6.69 -8.30
C THR A 80 9.22 5.85 -7.08
N GLY A 81 10.08 4.90 -6.75
CA GLY A 81 10.10 4.19 -5.47
C GLY A 81 11.47 4.33 -4.82
N HIS A 82 11.56 4.02 -3.53
CA HIS A 82 12.81 4.10 -2.78
C HIS A 82 13.07 2.87 -1.91
N THR A 83 14.35 2.61 -1.70
CA THR A 83 14.90 1.58 -0.81
C THR A 83 16.10 2.14 -0.08
N ASP A 84 16.37 1.68 1.12
CA ASP A 84 17.63 1.92 1.83
C ASP A 84 18.47 0.64 1.89
N ASP A 85 19.78 0.80 1.70
CA ASP A 85 20.73 -0.29 1.89
C ASP A 85 20.76 -0.78 3.35
N LEU A 86 20.80 -2.10 3.55
CA LEU A 86 20.65 -2.70 4.88
C LEU A 86 21.81 -2.39 5.85
N GLN A 87 23.00 -2.05 5.34
CA GLN A 87 24.18 -1.80 6.17
C GLN A 87 24.53 -0.31 6.24
N THR A 88 24.45 0.38 5.11
CA THR A 88 24.90 1.77 4.97
C THR A 88 23.77 2.77 5.07
N HIS A 89 22.51 2.32 4.99
CA HIS A 89 21.31 3.17 4.89
C HIS A 89 21.37 4.17 3.73
N GLN A 90 22.15 3.86 2.68
CA GLN A 90 22.14 4.65 1.46
C GLN A 90 20.76 4.53 0.80
N LEU A 91 20.08 5.66 0.64
CA LEU A 91 18.80 5.73 -0.05
C LEU A 91 19.01 5.66 -1.57
N THR A 92 18.43 4.65 -2.20
CA THR A 92 18.29 4.55 -3.65
C THR A 92 16.89 4.96 -4.05
N VAL A 93 16.78 5.95 -4.93
CA VAL A 93 15.51 6.33 -5.57
C VAL A 93 15.57 5.93 -7.03
N ARG A 94 14.59 5.16 -7.48
CA ARG A 94 14.53 4.64 -8.85
C ARG A 94 13.19 4.93 -9.50
N VAL A 95 13.20 5.18 -10.80
CA VAL A 95 11.95 5.26 -11.58
C VAL A 95 11.33 3.87 -11.68
N LEU A 96 10.00 3.81 -11.55
CA LEU A 96 9.22 2.57 -11.64
C LEU A 96 8.74 2.31 -13.06
N ARG A 97 8.70 3.35 -13.90
CA ARG A 97 8.30 3.28 -15.30
C ARG A 97 9.14 4.23 -16.14
N ASP A 98 8.96 4.18 -17.45
CA ASP A 98 9.53 5.19 -18.34
C ASP A 98 8.98 6.59 -17.97
N VAL A 99 9.90 7.55 -17.86
CA VAL A 99 9.63 8.95 -17.53
C VAL A 99 10.18 9.83 -18.66
N LYS A 100 9.37 10.75 -19.18
CA LYS A 100 9.78 11.62 -20.29
C LYS A 100 10.66 12.77 -19.78
N ALA A 101 11.54 13.28 -20.64
CA ALA A 101 12.28 14.51 -20.33
C ALA A 101 11.31 15.67 -20.01
N GLY A 102 11.53 16.33 -18.88
CA GLY A 102 10.67 17.41 -18.37
C GLY A 102 9.47 16.94 -17.52
N GLU A 103 9.21 15.63 -17.41
CA GLU A 103 8.24 15.09 -16.46
C GLU A 103 8.80 15.16 -15.03
N SER A 104 7.99 15.61 -14.07
CA SER A 104 8.39 15.70 -12.67
C SER A 104 8.57 14.30 -12.06
N LEU A 105 9.64 14.12 -11.28
CA LEU A 105 9.83 12.93 -10.45
C LEU A 105 9.05 13.09 -9.15
N THR A 106 8.26 12.08 -8.80
CA THR A 106 7.36 12.09 -7.64
C THR A 106 7.45 10.79 -6.87
N LEU A 107 7.24 10.88 -5.57
CA LEU A 107 7.15 9.74 -4.66
C LEU A 107 5.84 9.82 -3.86
N THR A 108 5.42 8.74 -3.21
CA THR A 108 4.22 8.78 -2.35
C THR A 108 4.59 8.99 -0.88
N TYR A 109 3.93 9.94 -0.21
CA TYR A 109 4.02 10.10 1.25
C TYR A 109 2.86 9.39 1.98
N ALA A 110 1.95 8.76 1.23
CA ALA A 110 0.78 8.07 1.77
C ALA A 110 0.77 6.62 1.29
N HIS A 111 0.05 5.76 2.02
CA HIS A 111 -0.08 4.36 1.63
C HIS A 111 -0.92 4.23 0.34
N ILE A 112 -0.37 3.56 -0.68
CA ILE A 112 -0.95 3.53 -2.03
C ILE A 112 -2.36 2.93 -2.08
N LEU A 113 -2.66 1.91 -1.26
CA LEU A 113 -3.96 1.24 -1.30
C LEU A 113 -5.07 2.04 -0.60
N GLN A 114 -4.74 3.00 0.28
CA GLN A 114 -5.76 3.78 1.00
C GLN A 114 -6.62 4.58 0.01
N GLY A 115 -7.87 4.90 0.38
CA GLY A 115 -8.76 5.76 -0.41
C GLY A 115 -8.45 7.27 -0.29
N THR A 116 -9.02 8.09 -1.19
CA THR A 116 -8.71 9.53 -1.31
C THR A 116 -8.93 10.29 -0.01
N LEU A 117 -10.02 10.02 0.71
CA LEU A 117 -10.33 10.70 1.98
C LEU A 117 -9.20 10.49 3.01
N LYS A 118 -8.80 9.23 3.22
CA LYS A 118 -7.75 8.85 4.19
C LYS A 118 -6.37 9.36 3.78
N ARG A 119 -6.01 9.27 2.49
CA ARG A 119 -4.73 9.81 1.99
C ARG A 119 -4.65 11.33 2.17
N ARG A 120 -5.69 12.06 1.80
CA ARG A 120 -5.72 13.53 1.94
C ARG A 120 -5.72 13.97 3.40
N GLN A 121 -6.44 13.28 4.27
CA GLN A 121 -6.37 13.50 5.72
C GLN A 121 -4.94 13.33 6.23
N HIS A 122 -4.31 12.18 5.94
CA HIS A 122 -2.93 11.89 6.34
C HIS A 122 -1.93 12.97 5.86
N LEU A 123 -2.01 13.36 4.58
CA LEU A 123 -1.12 14.40 4.03
C LEU A 123 -1.35 15.77 4.66
N LYS A 124 -2.60 16.11 4.99
CA LYS A 124 -2.92 17.36 5.69
C LYS A 124 -2.39 17.36 7.12
N GLU A 125 -2.52 16.25 7.83
CA GLU A 125 -2.08 16.12 9.23
C GLU A 125 -0.56 16.02 9.37
N GLU A 126 0.11 15.26 8.51
CA GLU A 126 1.54 14.94 8.66
C GLU A 126 2.45 15.80 7.76
N LYS A 127 1.90 16.32 6.65
CA LYS A 127 2.67 17.09 5.65
C LYS A 127 2.10 18.48 5.37
N PHE A 128 0.99 18.85 6.01
CA PHE A 128 0.39 20.19 5.98
C PHE A 128 -0.02 20.70 4.59
N PHE A 129 -0.42 19.81 3.68
CA PHE A 129 -0.95 20.21 2.38
C PHE A 129 -2.12 19.32 1.92
N ASP A 130 -2.91 19.84 0.99
CA ASP A 130 -4.04 19.15 0.37
C ASP A 130 -3.67 18.65 -1.05
N CYS A 131 -3.51 17.34 -1.22
CA CYS A 131 -3.12 16.74 -2.51
C CYS A 131 -4.22 16.83 -3.59
N ASN A 132 -3.92 17.45 -4.73
CA ASN A 132 -4.82 17.60 -5.88
C ASN A 132 -4.37 16.80 -7.11
N CYS A 133 -3.55 15.75 -6.93
CA CYS A 133 -3.09 14.91 -8.03
C CYS A 133 -4.26 14.29 -8.83
N ARG A 134 -3.95 13.73 -10.00
CA ARG A 134 -4.96 13.13 -10.90
C ARG A 134 -5.87 12.12 -10.18
N ARG A 135 -5.31 11.26 -9.34
CA ARG A 135 -6.06 10.26 -8.58
C ARG A 135 -6.97 10.89 -7.53
N CYS A 136 -6.51 11.89 -6.79
CA CYS A 136 -7.32 12.58 -5.78
C CYS A 136 -8.45 13.41 -6.40
N SER A 137 -8.25 13.91 -7.62
CA SER A 137 -9.25 14.70 -8.34
C SER A 137 -10.31 13.84 -9.05
N ASP A 138 -10.06 12.54 -9.22
CA ASP A 138 -10.97 11.60 -9.86
C ASP A 138 -11.87 10.90 -8.82
N VAL A 139 -13.19 11.07 -8.95
CA VAL A 139 -14.21 10.44 -8.08
C VAL A 139 -14.16 8.91 -8.07
N THR A 140 -13.60 8.31 -9.12
CA THR A 140 -13.45 6.85 -9.25
C THR A 140 -12.06 6.36 -8.86
N GLU A 141 -11.13 7.27 -8.52
CA GLU A 141 -9.73 6.99 -8.27
C GLU A 141 -9.06 6.20 -9.41
N LEU A 142 -9.11 6.73 -10.63
CA LEU A 142 -8.60 6.09 -11.85
C LEU A 142 -9.34 4.80 -12.20
N GLY A 143 -10.64 4.73 -11.91
CA GLY A 143 -11.48 3.55 -12.13
C GLY A 143 -11.28 2.41 -11.13
N THR A 144 -10.38 2.56 -10.14
CA THR A 144 -10.13 1.52 -9.13
C THR A 144 -11.23 1.41 -8.10
N HIS A 145 -11.98 2.49 -7.88
CA HIS A 145 -13.05 2.58 -6.89
C HIS A 145 -12.59 2.26 -5.45
N CYS A 146 -11.35 2.62 -5.10
CA CYS A 146 -10.76 2.34 -3.77
C CYS A 146 -11.50 2.96 -2.58
N SER A 147 -12.33 3.97 -2.79
CA SER A 147 -13.15 4.61 -1.75
C SER A 147 -14.64 4.26 -1.87
N ALA A 148 -15.07 3.49 -2.87
CA ALA A 148 -16.49 3.36 -3.19
C ALA A 148 -17.26 2.49 -2.20
N LEU A 149 -18.48 2.92 -1.85
CA LEU A 149 -19.44 2.14 -1.06
C LEU A 149 -20.56 1.62 -1.97
N ARG A 150 -21.18 0.50 -1.62
CA ARG A 150 -22.40 0.02 -2.26
C ARG A 150 -23.61 0.77 -1.70
N CYS A 151 -24.51 1.21 -2.58
CA CYS A 151 -25.70 1.92 -2.15
C CYS A 151 -26.68 1.00 -1.41
N THR A 152 -27.00 1.33 -0.16
CA THR A 152 -27.95 0.57 0.67
C THR A 152 -29.40 0.73 0.22
N LYS A 153 -29.73 1.78 -0.54
CA LYS A 153 -31.09 2.05 -1.03
C LYS A 153 -31.45 1.25 -2.28
N CYS A 154 -30.61 1.29 -3.33
CA CYS A 154 -30.90 0.59 -4.59
C CYS A 154 -30.12 -0.72 -4.77
N ARG A 155 -29.09 -0.98 -3.96
CA ARG A 155 -28.20 -2.16 -4.01
C ARG A 155 -27.48 -2.40 -5.36
N ARG A 156 -27.55 -1.44 -6.29
CA ARG A 156 -26.96 -1.55 -7.63
C ARG A 156 -25.90 -0.48 -7.89
N GLY A 157 -26.15 0.75 -7.43
CA GLY A 157 -25.23 1.87 -7.63
C GLY A 157 -24.12 1.93 -6.58
N LEU A 158 -23.02 2.58 -6.94
CA LEU A 158 -21.94 2.95 -6.04
C LEU A 158 -22.20 4.34 -5.48
N VAL A 159 -21.85 4.54 -4.21
CA VAL A 159 -21.87 5.82 -3.51
C VAL A 159 -20.44 6.35 -3.49
N LEU A 160 -20.25 7.51 -4.12
CA LEU A 160 -18.96 8.16 -4.36
C LEU A 160 -19.01 9.61 -3.82
N PRO A 161 -17.87 10.24 -3.47
CA PRO A 161 -17.85 11.64 -3.08
C PRO A 161 -18.29 12.54 -4.24
N SER A 162 -19.11 13.54 -3.97
CA SER A 162 -19.55 14.50 -4.99
C SER A 162 -18.43 15.46 -5.40
N ASN A 163 -17.49 15.74 -4.48
CA ASN A 163 -16.27 16.48 -4.76
C ASN A 163 -15.10 15.87 -3.96
N PRO A 164 -14.24 15.03 -4.56
CA PRO A 164 -13.22 14.28 -3.85
C PRO A 164 -12.09 15.15 -3.28
N LEU A 165 -11.97 16.41 -3.74
CA LEU A 165 -11.02 17.40 -3.21
C LEU A 165 -11.59 18.19 -2.02
N ASN A 166 -12.87 18.04 -1.70
CA ASN A 166 -13.50 18.62 -0.52
C ASN A 166 -13.81 17.51 0.50
N GLN A 167 -13.07 17.51 1.62
CA GLN A 167 -13.20 16.53 2.71
C GLN A 167 -14.52 16.63 3.51
N GLU A 168 -15.40 17.57 3.16
CA GLU A 168 -16.74 17.72 3.76
C GLU A 168 -17.86 17.42 2.76
N SER A 169 -17.52 17.11 1.50
CA SER A 169 -18.53 16.93 0.45
C SER A 169 -19.46 15.74 0.71
N GLU A 170 -20.73 15.90 0.33
CA GLU A 170 -21.68 14.80 0.35
C GLU A 170 -21.27 13.68 -0.60
N TRP A 171 -21.66 12.45 -0.25
CA TRP A 171 -21.49 11.28 -1.08
C TRP A 171 -22.80 10.90 -1.73
N ARG A 172 -22.79 10.57 -3.02
CA ARG A 172 -23.99 10.35 -3.83
C ARG A 172 -23.93 9.04 -4.59
N CYS A 173 -25.07 8.35 -4.60
CA CYS A 173 -25.24 7.18 -5.43
C CYS A 173 -25.26 7.57 -6.91
N GLN A 174 -24.56 6.82 -7.75
CA GLN A 174 -24.50 7.06 -9.20
C GLN A 174 -25.70 6.47 -9.98
N GLN A 175 -26.66 5.84 -9.31
CA GLN A 175 -27.83 5.21 -9.96
C GLN A 175 -29.18 5.54 -9.32
N CYS A 176 -29.19 6.22 -8.17
CA CYS A 176 -30.44 6.66 -7.53
C CYS A 176 -30.22 7.96 -6.75
N PRO A 177 -31.29 8.65 -6.30
CA PRO A 177 -31.17 9.94 -5.60
C PRO A 177 -30.57 9.88 -4.18
N SER A 178 -30.11 8.72 -3.72
CA SER A 178 -29.58 8.57 -2.36
C SER A 178 -28.28 9.33 -2.17
N SER A 179 -28.21 10.12 -1.10
CA SER A 179 -26.99 10.76 -0.60
C SER A 179 -26.67 10.34 0.83
N VAL A 180 -25.42 10.50 1.23
CA VAL A 180 -24.88 10.24 2.57
C VAL A 180 -23.91 11.38 2.91
N SER A 181 -23.91 11.88 4.15
CA SER A 181 -22.95 12.91 4.57
C SER A 181 -21.53 12.35 4.68
N CYS A 182 -20.51 13.20 4.51
CA CYS A 182 -19.12 12.79 4.71
C CYS A 182 -18.89 12.24 6.13
N GLU A 183 -19.44 12.90 7.15
CA GLU A 183 -19.36 12.46 8.55
C GLU A 183 -19.89 11.03 8.76
N SER A 184 -21.04 10.69 8.14
CA SER A 184 -21.58 9.33 8.22
C SER A 184 -20.68 8.30 7.54
N VAL A 185 -20.01 8.68 6.45
CA VAL A 185 -19.02 7.83 5.78
C VAL A 185 -17.79 7.63 6.66
N ILE A 186 -17.27 8.69 7.28
CA ILE A 186 -16.12 8.62 8.21
C ILE A 186 -16.44 7.67 9.37
N LEU A 187 -17.57 7.87 10.06
CA LEU A 187 -17.99 7.02 11.19
C LEU A 187 -18.14 5.54 10.79
N LEU A 188 -18.66 5.27 9.58
CA LEU A 188 -18.74 3.92 9.04
C LEU A 188 -17.33 3.33 8.84
N LEU A 189 -16.44 4.07 8.18
CA LEU A 189 -15.09 3.60 7.86
C LEU A 189 -14.23 3.40 9.11
N GLU A 190 -14.37 4.26 10.12
CA GLU A 190 -13.71 4.11 11.43
C GLU A 190 -14.19 2.83 12.12
N LYS A 191 -15.51 2.61 12.19
CA LYS A 191 -16.08 1.39 12.75
C LYS A 191 -15.57 0.13 12.05
N LEU A 192 -15.55 0.12 10.72
CA LEU A 192 -15.05 -1.02 9.95
C LEU A 192 -13.54 -1.23 10.11
N SER A 193 -12.77 -0.15 10.23
CA SER A 193 -11.34 -0.21 10.49
C SER A 193 -11.07 -0.83 11.87
N GLN A 194 -11.79 -0.38 12.90
CA GLN A 194 -11.67 -0.94 14.25
C GLN A 194 -12.07 -2.43 14.29
N GLN A 195 -13.12 -2.82 13.57
CA GLN A 195 -13.49 -4.24 13.44
C GLN A 195 -12.37 -5.06 12.81
N LEU A 196 -11.73 -4.55 11.76
CA LEU A 196 -10.62 -5.22 11.10
C LEU A 196 -9.39 -5.32 12.03
N GLU A 197 -9.08 -4.26 12.79
CA GLU A 197 -7.97 -4.25 13.76
C GLU A 197 -8.15 -5.26 14.91
N CYS A 198 -9.40 -5.64 15.23
CA CYS A 198 -9.68 -6.68 16.21
C CYS A 198 -9.48 -8.11 15.68
N ILE A 199 -9.34 -8.30 14.36
CA ILE A 199 -9.08 -9.61 13.77
C ILE A 199 -7.60 -9.96 13.96
N GLY A 200 -7.31 -11.16 14.45
CA GLY A 200 -5.93 -11.64 14.57
C GLY A 200 -5.24 -11.66 13.22
N GLY A 201 -3.99 -11.16 13.15
CA GLY A 201 -3.27 -11.01 11.87
C GLY A 201 -3.07 -12.31 11.08
N ASN A 202 -3.16 -13.48 11.75
CA ASN A 202 -3.05 -14.80 11.13
C ASN A 202 -4.40 -15.56 11.05
N ASP A 203 -5.52 -14.91 11.37
CA ASP A 203 -6.85 -15.55 11.37
C ASP A 203 -7.50 -15.48 9.98
N VAL A 204 -7.15 -16.45 9.14
CA VAL A 204 -7.68 -16.56 7.77
C VAL A 204 -9.21 -16.66 7.74
N ALA A 205 -9.82 -17.32 8.73
CA ALA A 205 -11.26 -17.55 8.74
C ALA A 205 -12.03 -16.25 9.00
N GLU A 206 -11.60 -15.47 10.00
CA GLU A 206 -12.21 -14.18 10.31
C GLU A 206 -11.94 -13.13 9.21
N LEU A 207 -10.77 -13.15 8.58
CA LEU A 207 -10.46 -12.30 7.42
C LEU A 207 -11.38 -12.60 6.22
N GLU A 208 -11.61 -13.87 5.88
CA GLU A 208 -12.56 -14.24 4.84
C GLU A 208 -14.01 -13.89 5.22
N ALA A 209 -14.38 -14.08 6.49
CA ALA A 209 -15.70 -13.67 6.99
C ALA A 209 -15.91 -12.15 6.90
N PHE A 210 -14.87 -11.36 7.16
CA PHE A 210 -14.89 -9.91 6.98
C PHE A 210 -15.08 -9.54 5.51
N LEU A 211 -14.32 -10.13 4.58
CA LEU A 211 -14.51 -9.90 3.14
C LEU A 211 -15.94 -10.22 2.70
N HIS A 212 -16.47 -11.38 3.10
CA HIS A 212 -17.82 -11.79 2.76
C HIS A 212 -18.86 -10.79 3.26
N THR A 213 -18.80 -10.44 4.54
CA THR A 213 -19.78 -9.57 5.19
C THR A 213 -19.73 -8.15 4.62
N GLN A 214 -18.53 -7.58 4.56
CA GLN A 214 -18.33 -6.18 4.18
C GLN A 214 -18.45 -5.94 2.67
N SER A 215 -18.35 -6.96 1.82
CA SER A 215 -18.63 -6.85 0.38
C SER A 215 -20.07 -6.40 0.06
N THR A 216 -21.00 -6.51 1.01
CA THR A 216 -22.38 -6.00 0.85
C THR A 216 -22.48 -4.49 1.01
N VAL A 217 -21.52 -3.86 1.69
CA VAL A 217 -21.48 -2.43 2.02
C VAL A 217 -20.37 -1.71 1.24
N LEU A 218 -19.24 -2.37 0.99
CA LEU A 218 -18.07 -1.82 0.34
C LEU A 218 -17.96 -2.36 -1.10
N HIS A 219 -17.41 -1.56 -2.00
CA HIS A 219 -17.00 -2.06 -3.32
C HIS A 219 -15.88 -3.09 -3.16
N ASP A 220 -15.77 -4.05 -4.08
CA ASP A 220 -14.80 -5.17 -3.96
C ASP A 220 -13.34 -4.72 -3.97
N ASN A 221 -13.08 -3.52 -4.50
CA ASN A 221 -11.78 -2.85 -4.51
C ASN A 221 -11.65 -1.77 -3.45
N HIS A 222 -12.60 -1.64 -2.51
CA HIS A 222 -12.49 -0.69 -1.41
C HIS A 222 -11.23 -0.98 -0.59
N TYR A 223 -10.50 0.06 -0.16
CA TYR A 223 -9.17 -0.10 0.45
C TYR A 223 -9.14 -1.04 1.65
N LEU A 224 -10.19 -1.05 2.49
CA LEU A 224 -10.30 -2.00 3.61
C LEU A 224 -10.35 -3.46 3.14
N LEU A 225 -11.08 -3.75 2.06
CA LEU A 225 -11.12 -5.09 1.49
C LEU A 225 -9.80 -5.42 0.81
N LEU A 226 -9.18 -4.46 0.12
CA LEU A 226 -7.84 -4.67 -0.47
C LEU A 226 -6.77 -4.99 0.58
N THR A 227 -6.80 -4.32 1.74
CA THR A 227 -5.93 -4.65 2.88
C THR A 227 -6.14 -6.11 3.31
N VAL A 228 -7.39 -6.56 3.45
CA VAL A 228 -7.67 -7.96 3.82
C VAL A 228 -7.25 -8.93 2.72
N LYS A 229 -7.51 -8.63 1.44
CA LYS A 229 -7.06 -9.44 0.31
C LYS A 229 -5.53 -9.60 0.32
N HIS A 230 -4.80 -8.51 0.61
CA HIS A 230 -3.35 -8.53 0.71
C HIS A 230 -2.87 -9.48 1.82
N SER A 231 -3.42 -9.34 3.03
CA SER A 231 -3.09 -10.25 4.15
C SER A 231 -3.39 -11.71 3.79
N LEU A 232 -4.55 -12.01 3.20
CA LEU A 232 -4.88 -13.38 2.78
C LEU A 232 -3.92 -13.94 1.72
N CYS A 233 -3.47 -13.11 0.77
CA CYS A 233 -2.45 -13.51 -0.20
C CYS A 233 -1.15 -13.98 0.48
N GLU A 234 -0.74 -13.32 1.56
CA GLU A 234 0.47 -13.66 2.33
C GLU A 234 0.26 -14.88 3.24
N LEU A 235 -0.94 -15.06 3.80
CA LEU A 235 -1.21 -16.16 4.74
C LEU A 235 -1.44 -17.51 4.05
N TYR A 236 -2.20 -17.54 2.94
CA TYR A 236 -2.46 -18.79 2.23
C TYR A 236 -1.14 -19.39 1.70
N GLY A 237 -0.80 -20.58 2.15
CA GLY A 237 0.42 -21.29 1.79
C GLY A 237 1.58 -21.14 2.79
N LYS A 238 1.44 -20.30 3.84
CA LYS A 238 2.55 -19.97 4.75
C LYS A 238 2.30 -20.25 6.24
N ILE A 239 1.05 -20.35 6.68
CA ILE A 239 0.71 -20.60 8.09
C ILE A 239 0.14 -22.01 8.31
N ASP A 240 0.24 -22.52 9.54
CA ASP A 240 -0.31 -23.82 9.93
C ASP A 240 -1.81 -23.93 9.62
N GLY A 241 -2.23 -25.07 9.05
CA GLY A 241 -3.60 -25.30 8.60
C GLY A 241 -3.91 -24.71 7.22
N TYR A 242 -2.99 -23.91 6.68
CA TYR A 242 -3.06 -23.34 5.34
C TYR A 242 -1.72 -23.47 4.60
N LEU A 243 -0.84 -24.39 4.98
CA LEU A 243 0.41 -24.62 4.25
C LEU A 243 0.10 -25.12 2.84
N ILE A 244 1.01 -24.89 1.89
CA ILE A 244 0.81 -25.29 0.49
C ILE A 244 0.26 -26.72 0.31
N PRO A 245 0.80 -27.77 0.98
CA PRO A 245 0.29 -29.13 0.84
C PRO A 245 -1.11 -29.35 1.43
N GLU A 246 -1.56 -28.46 2.31
CA GLU A 246 -2.82 -28.54 3.04
C GLU A 246 -3.97 -27.82 2.32
N LEU A 247 -3.63 -26.96 1.33
CA LEU A 247 -4.63 -26.17 0.61
C LEU A 247 -5.52 -27.04 -0.29
N SER A 248 -6.82 -26.88 -0.11
CA SER A 248 -7.83 -27.41 -1.02
C SER A 248 -7.81 -26.69 -2.38
N GLN A 249 -8.41 -27.32 -3.41
CA GLN A 249 -8.57 -26.70 -4.73
C GLN A 249 -9.31 -25.35 -4.66
N GLN A 250 -10.32 -25.26 -3.81
CA GLN A 250 -11.07 -24.02 -3.62
C GLN A 250 -10.19 -22.91 -3.03
N GLN A 251 -9.31 -23.25 -2.07
CA GLN A 251 -8.38 -22.29 -1.47
C GLN A 251 -7.27 -21.88 -2.44
N LEU A 252 -6.74 -22.80 -3.26
CA LEU A 252 -5.81 -22.45 -4.33
C LEU A 252 -6.44 -21.47 -5.31
N LYS A 253 -7.67 -21.74 -5.75
CA LYS A 253 -8.40 -20.84 -6.65
C LYS A 253 -8.72 -19.51 -5.99
N ARG A 254 -9.02 -19.52 -4.69
CA ARG A 254 -9.26 -18.31 -3.90
C ARG A 254 -8.00 -17.45 -3.85
N LYS A 255 -6.84 -18.01 -3.52
CA LYS A 255 -5.56 -17.29 -3.53
C LYS A 255 -5.25 -16.71 -4.91
N GLU A 256 -5.46 -17.45 -6.00
CA GLU A 256 -5.30 -16.92 -7.36
C GLU A 256 -6.20 -15.69 -7.60
N THR A 257 -7.48 -15.79 -7.24
CA THR A 257 -8.45 -14.70 -7.41
C THR A 257 -8.03 -13.44 -6.64
N LEU A 258 -7.62 -13.61 -5.37
CA LEU A 258 -7.14 -12.50 -4.54
C LEU A 258 -5.93 -11.80 -5.17
N CYS A 259 -4.97 -12.57 -5.70
CA CYS A 259 -3.79 -12.01 -6.36
C CYS A 259 -4.16 -11.24 -7.63
N ARG A 260 -5.08 -11.76 -8.46
CA ARG A 260 -5.51 -11.09 -9.69
C ARG A 260 -6.24 -9.78 -9.39
N ASP A 261 -7.18 -9.80 -8.43
CA ASP A 261 -7.92 -8.63 -7.99
C ASP A 261 -6.97 -7.52 -7.49
N LEU A 262 -5.98 -7.88 -6.67
CA LEU A 262 -4.99 -6.93 -6.16
C LEU A 262 -4.12 -6.37 -7.28
N LEU A 263 -3.61 -7.24 -8.16
CA LEU A 263 -2.72 -6.84 -9.24
C LEU A 263 -3.40 -5.87 -10.21
N GLU A 264 -4.69 -6.08 -10.51
CA GLU A 264 -5.49 -5.17 -11.34
C GLU A 264 -5.53 -3.75 -10.76
N VAL A 265 -5.75 -3.63 -9.44
CA VAL A 265 -5.76 -2.33 -8.77
C VAL A 265 -4.36 -1.72 -8.71
N VAL A 266 -3.35 -2.50 -8.32
CA VAL A 266 -1.97 -2.01 -8.17
C VAL A 266 -1.39 -1.58 -9.52
N ASP A 267 -1.75 -2.25 -10.63
CA ASP A 267 -1.37 -1.84 -11.99
C ASP A 267 -1.87 -0.43 -12.35
N GLN A 268 -2.95 0.05 -11.74
CA GLN A 268 -3.43 1.43 -11.94
C GLN A 268 -2.79 2.43 -10.97
N LEU A 269 -2.50 2.00 -9.74
CA LEU A 269 -2.06 2.90 -8.66
C LEU A 269 -0.54 3.09 -8.60
N GLU A 270 0.23 2.03 -8.85
CA GLU A 270 1.69 2.05 -8.78
C GLU A 270 2.26 1.11 -9.85
N PRO A 271 2.13 1.48 -11.15
CA PRO A 271 2.54 0.63 -12.25
C PRO A 271 4.06 0.45 -12.35
N GLY A 272 4.47 -0.55 -13.13
CA GLY A 272 5.87 -0.76 -13.49
C GLY A 272 6.63 -1.57 -12.45
N LEU A 273 7.86 -1.18 -12.12
CA LEU A 273 8.80 -1.92 -11.30
C LEU A 273 8.56 -1.74 -9.79
N SER A 274 7.30 -1.75 -9.38
CA SER A 274 6.90 -1.57 -7.99
C SER A 274 6.94 -2.88 -7.20
N ARG A 275 7.44 -2.78 -5.97
CA ARG A 275 7.67 -3.92 -5.06
C ARG A 275 6.41 -4.76 -4.89
N LEU A 276 5.27 -4.12 -4.61
CA LEU A 276 4.00 -4.80 -4.38
C LEU A 276 3.57 -5.67 -5.57
N ARG A 277 3.78 -5.21 -6.81
CA ARG A 277 3.48 -6.01 -8.01
C ARG A 277 4.35 -7.25 -8.07
N GLY A 278 5.65 -7.10 -7.84
CA GLY A 278 6.59 -8.22 -7.81
C GLY A 278 6.16 -9.29 -6.80
N THR A 279 5.84 -8.87 -5.57
CA THR A 279 5.38 -9.78 -4.51
C THR A 279 4.07 -10.48 -4.89
N ILE A 280 3.07 -9.75 -5.39
CA ILE A 280 1.79 -10.36 -5.80
C ILE A 280 1.98 -11.37 -6.94
N MET A 281 2.83 -11.06 -7.92
CA MET A 281 3.14 -11.98 -9.02
C MET A 281 3.81 -13.26 -8.54
N TYR A 282 4.72 -13.15 -7.56
CA TYR A 282 5.29 -14.30 -6.89
C TYR A 282 4.21 -15.09 -6.16
N GLU A 283 3.38 -14.48 -5.33
CA GLU A 283 2.34 -15.21 -4.60
C GLU A 283 1.34 -15.91 -5.54
N MET A 284 1.04 -15.31 -6.70
CA MET A 284 0.14 -15.87 -7.70
C MET A 284 0.71 -17.07 -8.47
N HIS A 285 2.03 -17.17 -8.61
CA HIS A 285 2.65 -18.27 -9.36
C HIS A 285 2.39 -19.63 -8.69
N VAL A 286 2.37 -19.65 -7.35
CA VAL A 286 2.24 -20.85 -6.52
C VAL A 286 0.93 -21.60 -6.80
N PRO A 287 -0.27 -21.01 -6.62
CA PRO A 287 -1.52 -21.71 -6.86
C PRO A 287 -1.67 -22.14 -8.33
N LEU A 288 -1.21 -21.33 -9.28
CA LEU A 288 -1.26 -21.66 -10.71
C LEU A 288 -0.41 -22.89 -11.06
N LEU A 289 0.79 -22.99 -10.48
CA LEU A 289 1.68 -24.12 -10.71
C LEU A 289 1.11 -25.42 -10.14
N ILE A 290 0.60 -25.36 -8.91
CA ILE A 290 0.02 -26.52 -8.21
C ILE A 290 -1.24 -27.01 -8.93
N GLU A 291 -2.18 -26.09 -9.24
CA GLU A 291 -3.42 -26.42 -9.93
C GLU A 291 -3.13 -27.05 -11.31
N ALA A 292 -2.19 -26.47 -12.07
CA ALA A 292 -1.80 -27.02 -13.37
C ALA A 292 -1.22 -28.44 -13.25
N GLY A 293 -0.40 -28.70 -12.24
CA GLY A 293 0.15 -30.03 -11.96
C GLY A 293 -0.94 -31.04 -11.60
N GLN A 294 -1.85 -30.68 -10.68
CA GLN A 294 -2.94 -31.54 -10.23
C GLN A 294 -3.93 -31.86 -11.35
N LEU A 295 -4.32 -30.87 -12.16
CA LEU A 295 -5.21 -31.07 -13.30
C LEU A 295 -4.60 -31.98 -14.36
N PHE A 296 -3.29 -31.89 -14.59
CA PHE A 296 -2.59 -32.74 -15.55
C PHE A 296 -2.47 -34.18 -15.03
N GLN A 297 -2.07 -34.36 -13.77
CA GLN A 297 -1.99 -35.68 -13.12
C GLN A 297 -3.36 -36.36 -13.06
N GLY A 298 -4.44 -35.60 -12.84
CA GLY A 298 -5.82 -36.08 -12.86
C GLY A 298 -6.39 -36.31 -14.27
N GLY A 299 -5.63 -36.06 -15.35
CA GLY A 299 -6.09 -36.24 -16.72
C GLY A 299 -7.14 -35.24 -17.19
N VAL A 300 -7.40 -34.16 -16.44
CA VAL A 300 -8.40 -33.13 -16.76
C VAL A 300 -7.91 -32.23 -17.89
N ILE A 301 -6.60 -31.94 -17.93
CA ILE A 301 -5.98 -31.13 -18.99
C ILE A 301 -4.94 -31.93 -19.76
N GLN A 302 -4.79 -31.61 -21.04
CA GLN A 302 -3.76 -32.20 -21.90
C GLN A 302 -2.42 -31.45 -21.80
N ARG A 303 -1.36 -32.05 -22.35
CA ARG A 303 0.00 -31.48 -22.36
C ARG A 303 0.07 -30.08 -22.98
N THR A 304 -0.76 -29.79 -23.98
CA THR A 304 -0.85 -28.47 -24.64
C THR A 304 -1.32 -27.39 -23.67
N GLU A 305 -2.38 -27.67 -22.91
CA GLU A 305 -2.92 -26.75 -21.92
C GLU A 305 -2.00 -26.61 -20.70
N LEU A 306 -1.37 -27.71 -20.25
CA LEU A 306 -0.33 -27.65 -19.23
C LEU A 306 0.80 -26.69 -19.64
N ARG A 307 1.33 -26.81 -20.86
CA ARG A 307 2.36 -25.90 -21.38
C ARG A 307 1.89 -24.45 -21.40
N ARG A 308 0.63 -24.18 -21.78
CA ARG A 308 0.08 -22.81 -21.77
C ARG A 308 0.07 -22.22 -20.37
N ARG A 309 -0.38 -22.97 -19.37
CA ARG A 309 -0.41 -22.55 -17.95
C ARG A 309 0.99 -22.35 -17.38
N LEU A 310 1.92 -23.28 -17.67
CA LEU A 310 3.30 -23.16 -17.23
C LEU A 310 4.02 -21.94 -17.85
N LYS A 311 3.68 -21.55 -19.09
CA LYS A 311 4.18 -20.28 -19.67
C LYS A 311 3.68 -19.04 -18.94
N GLU A 312 2.44 -19.05 -18.44
CA GLU A 312 1.94 -17.97 -17.59
C GLU A 312 2.71 -17.91 -16.27
N VAL A 313 2.93 -19.04 -15.60
CA VAL A 313 3.75 -19.14 -14.39
C VAL A 313 5.16 -18.60 -14.61
N GLN A 314 5.82 -18.99 -15.72
CA GLN A 314 7.15 -18.48 -16.05
C GLN A 314 7.17 -16.97 -16.28
N ARG A 315 6.13 -16.41 -16.90
CA ARG A 315 6.03 -14.96 -17.10
C ARG A 315 5.92 -14.23 -15.76
N LEU A 316 5.10 -14.73 -14.84
CA LEU A 316 4.94 -14.15 -13.50
C LEU A 316 6.25 -14.19 -12.71
N LEU A 317 6.91 -15.34 -12.70
CA LEU A 317 8.20 -15.50 -12.02
C LEU A 317 9.29 -14.59 -12.61
N ARG A 318 9.37 -14.46 -13.93
CA ARG A 318 10.34 -13.57 -14.58
C ARG A 318 10.10 -12.10 -14.23
N GLU A 319 8.85 -11.66 -14.23
CA GLU A 319 8.55 -10.27 -13.89
C GLU A 319 8.75 -10.01 -12.39
N SER A 320 8.36 -10.95 -11.54
CA SER A 320 8.67 -10.90 -10.10
C SER A 320 10.17 -10.81 -9.85
N GLU A 321 10.99 -11.66 -10.48
CA GLU A 321 12.44 -11.66 -10.31
C GLU A 321 13.05 -10.35 -10.83
N ARG A 322 12.61 -9.86 -12.00
CA ARG A 322 13.05 -8.58 -12.57
C ARG A 322 12.78 -7.40 -11.65
N ILE A 323 11.62 -7.39 -10.98
CA ILE A 323 11.22 -6.30 -10.09
C ILE A 323 11.98 -6.38 -8.77
N LEU A 324 11.96 -7.55 -8.12
CA LEU A 324 12.42 -7.69 -6.74
C LEU A 324 13.94 -7.85 -6.62
N SER A 325 14.64 -8.21 -7.71
CA SER A 325 16.12 -8.20 -7.74
C SER A 325 16.72 -6.79 -7.66
N LEU A 326 15.89 -5.74 -7.78
CA LEU A 326 16.30 -4.35 -7.59
C LEU A 326 16.28 -3.92 -6.12
N GLU A 327 15.72 -4.75 -5.24
CA GLU A 327 15.72 -4.52 -3.79
C GLU A 327 17.09 -4.86 -3.19
N PRO A 328 17.45 -4.31 -2.02
CA PRO A 328 18.76 -4.56 -1.39
C PRO A 328 19.00 -6.05 -1.14
N GLU A 329 20.22 -6.53 -1.39
CA GLU A 329 20.61 -7.91 -1.08
C GLU A 329 20.42 -8.19 0.42
N GLY A 330 19.81 -9.34 0.73
CA GLY A 330 19.44 -9.72 2.10
C GLY A 330 18.07 -9.21 2.56
N SER A 331 17.39 -8.36 1.79
CA SER A 331 15.99 -8.01 2.07
C SER A 331 15.06 -9.21 1.81
N PRO A 332 13.88 -9.27 2.47
CA PRO A 332 12.87 -10.29 2.19
C PRO A 332 12.50 -10.36 0.71
N GLU A 333 12.38 -9.20 0.06
CA GLU A 333 12.03 -9.10 -1.35
C GLU A 333 13.14 -9.60 -2.28
N TYR A 334 14.40 -9.28 -1.99
CA TYR A 334 15.51 -9.85 -2.75
C TYR A 334 15.55 -11.38 -2.61
N GLY A 335 15.26 -11.92 -1.42
CA GLY A 335 15.11 -13.36 -1.21
C GLY A 335 13.99 -13.98 -2.06
N ILE A 336 12.88 -13.27 -2.25
CA ILE A 336 11.82 -13.68 -3.19
C ILE A 336 12.35 -13.71 -4.62
N ALA A 337 13.17 -12.73 -5.03
CA ALA A 337 13.78 -12.72 -6.36
C ALA A 337 14.69 -13.94 -6.59
N GLU A 338 15.49 -14.32 -5.59
CA GLU A 338 16.32 -15.53 -5.65
C GLU A 338 15.47 -16.79 -5.76
N ALA A 339 14.43 -16.91 -4.94
CA ALA A 339 13.50 -18.04 -5.00
C ALA A 339 12.79 -18.13 -6.36
N ALA A 340 12.38 -16.98 -6.94
CA ALA A 340 11.78 -16.93 -8.27
C ALA A 340 12.76 -17.36 -9.36
N ARG A 341 14.03 -16.96 -9.25
CA ARG A 341 15.11 -17.35 -10.17
C ARG A 341 15.34 -18.86 -10.13
N ASP A 342 15.37 -19.45 -8.95
CA ASP A 342 15.58 -20.89 -8.78
C ASP A 342 14.37 -21.70 -9.24
N ALA A 343 13.14 -21.22 -8.99
CA ALA A 343 11.93 -21.81 -9.55
C ALA A 343 11.97 -21.83 -11.10
N LEU A 344 12.40 -20.73 -11.73
CA LEU A 344 12.57 -20.67 -13.19
C LEU A 344 13.58 -21.68 -13.72
N LYS A 345 14.73 -21.85 -13.05
CA LYS A 345 15.73 -22.87 -13.42
C LYS A 345 15.15 -24.28 -13.34
N ASN A 346 14.44 -24.58 -12.23
CA ASN A 346 13.84 -25.89 -11.99
C ASN A 346 12.73 -26.24 -12.99
N MET A 347 11.98 -25.24 -13.47
CA MET A 347 10.94 -25.43 -14.49
C MET A 347 11.51 -25.72 -15.90
N GLY A 348 12.75 -25.33 -16.20
CA GLY A 348 13.35 -25.46 -17.53
C GLY A 348 12.65 -24.64 -18.62
N THR A 349 12.88 -24.96 -19.88
CA THR A 349 12.17 -24.32 -21.02
C THR A 349 10.84 -25.04 -21.30
N VAL A 350 9.72 -24.31 -21.28
CA VAL A 350 8.35 -24.85 -21.40
C VAL A 350 7.75 -24.71 -22.79
#